data_AF-A0AAW7L2C0-F1
#
_entry.id   AF-A0AAW7L2C0-F1
#
_cell.length_a   1.000
_cell.length_b   1.000
_cell.length_c   1.000
_cell.angle_alpha   90.00
_cell.angle_beta   90.00
_cell.angle_gamma   90.00
#
_symmetry.space_group_name_H-M   'P 1'
#
loop_
_entity.id
_entity.type
_entity.pdbx_description
1 polymer ?
#
loop_
_entity_poly.entity_id
_entity_poly.type
_entity_poly.pdbx_seq_one_letter_code
_entity_poly.pdbx_strand_id
1 'polypeptide(L)'
;MKKAAALLLFLLGIAHSVNADDSITLMVCEDCNYDRASELAKSNVPLAQCHTTPSDQKAAIADQTCDSNLHKVIMMDVSGNNHFAFFVGNHSRNESDKYIEATILNKNDLIAISKKKSN
;
A
#
# COMPACT_ATOMS: atom_id res chain seq x y z
N MET A 1 25.56 -55.50 -6.36
CA MET A 1 24.42 -54.90 -5.64
C MET A 1 24.93 -53.76 -4.75
N LYS A 2 24.24 -52.60 -4.81
CA LYS A 2 24.30 -51.43 -3.90
C LYS A 2 25.57 -50.54 -3.93
N LYS A 3 25.51 -49.21 -3.99
CA LYS A 3 24.54 -48.18 -4.42
C LYS A 3 25.41 -46.92 -4.68
N ALA A 4 25.38 -46.39 -5.90
CA ALA A 4 24.74 -45.11 -6.26
C ALA A 4 25.41 -43.88 -5.62
N ALA A 5 26.27 -43.25 -6.43
CA ALA A 5 26.61 -41.85 -6.31
C ALA A 5 25.37 -40.98 -6.55
N ALA A 6 25.21 -39.93 -5.75
CA ALA A 6 24.57 -38.68 -6.16
C ALA A 6 24.80 -37.63 -5.07
N LEU A 7 25.83 -36.80 -5.27
CA LEU A 7 25.87 -35.44 -4.74
C LEU A 7 24.63 -34.72 -5.26
N LEU A 8 23.72 -34.29 -4.39
CA LEU A 8 22.66 -33.35 -4.73
C LEU A 8 22.86 -32.07 -3.90
N LEU A 9 23.64 -31.18 -4.50
CA LEU A 9 23.55 -29.75 -4.28
C LEU A 9 22.18 -29.28 -4.81
N PHE A 10 21.28 -28.89 -3.93
CA PHE A 10 20.23 -27.92 -4.28
C PHE A 10 20.23 -26.82 -3.23
N LEU A 11 20.93 -25.75 -3.60
CA LEU A 11 20.66 -24.38 -3.15
C LEU A 11 19.22 -23.98 -3.54
N LEU A 12 18.77 -22.90 -2.91
CA LEU A 12 17.54 -22.12 -3.14
C LEU A 12 16.29 -22.56 -2.39
N GLY A 13 16.28 -22.23 -1.10
CA GLY A 13 15.08 -21.68 -0.47
C GLY A 13 15.37 -20.25 -0.03
N ILE A 14 15.43 -19.29 -0.96
CA ILE A 14 15.32 -17.88 -0.55
C ILE A 14 13.85 -17.70 -0.18
N ALA A 15 13.54 -17.89 1.09
CA ALA A 15 12.30 -17.38 1.65
C ALA A 15 12.42 -15.86 1.63
N HIS A 16 12.02 -15.24 0.51
CA HIS A 16 11.65 -13.84 0.53
C HIS A 16 10.41 -13.78 1.41
N SER A 17 10.61 -13.48 2.70
CA SER A 17 9.56 -12.92 3.52
C SER A 17 9.18 -11.60 2.86
N VAL A 18 8.25 -11.66 1.90
CA VAL A 18 7.49 -10.50 1.48
C VAL A 18 6.71 -10.09 2.71
N ASN A 19 7.18 -9.02 3.34
CA ASN A 19 6.50 -8.40 4.46
C ASN A 19 5.07 -8.11 3.99
N ALA A 20 4.08 -8.65 4.69
CA ALA A 20 2.67 -8.55 4.29
C ALA A 20 2.13 -7.10 4.32
N ASP A 21 2.95 -6.13 4.72
CA ASP A 21 2.65 -4.69 4.79
C ASP A 21 3.07 -3.87 3.54
N ASP A 22 3.74 -4.45 2.54
CA ASP A 22 4.04 -3.76 1.26
C ASP A 22 2.94 -3.98 0.20
N SER A 23 1.70 -4.22 0.63
CA SER A 23 0.61 -4.50 -0.30
C SER A 23 0.28 -3.24 -1.13
N ILE A 24 0.41 -3.31 -2.44
CA ILE A 24 -0.01 -2.24 -3.35
C ILE A 24 -1.46 -2.51 -3.74
N THR A 25 -2.35 -1.54 -3.57
CA THR A 25 -3.72 -1.63 -4.09
C THR A 25 -3.78 -1.09 -5.51
N LEU A 26 -4.19 -1.93 -6.46
CA LEU A 26 -4.53 -1.50 -7.82
C LEU A 26 -6.03 -1.29 -7.94
N MET A 27 -6.45 -0.07 -8.27
CA MET A 27 -7.84 0.29 -8.53
C MET A 27 -8.02 0.66 -9.98
N VAL A 28 -9.16 0.29 -10.55
CA VAL A 28 -9.55 0.67 -11.91
C VAL A 28 -10.34 1.97 -11.90
N CYS A 29 -10.09 2.82 -12.88
CA CYS A 29 -10.90 3.98 -13.20
C CYS A 29 -11.06 4.05 -14.72
N GLU A 30 -12.17 4.60 -15.20
CA GLU A 30 -12.37 4.88 -16.63
C GLU A 30 -12.22 6.39 -16.84
N ASP A 31 -11.39 6.79 -17.80
CA ASP A 31 -11.12 8.19 -18.16
C ASP A 31 -10.77 9.08 -16.95
N CYS A 32 -10.12 8.53 -15.92
CA CYS A 32 -9.87 9.33 -14.73
C CYS A 32 -8.77 10.37 -14.95
N ASN A 33 -9.10 11.60 -14.59
CA ASN A 33 -8.12 12.66 -14.41
C ASN A 33 -7.51 12.60 -13.00
N TYR A 34 -6.48 13.42 -12.79
CA TYR A 34 -5.74 13.44 -11.52
C TYR A 34 -6.65 13.71 -10.30
N ASP A 35 -7.56 14.68 -10.39
CA ASP A 35 -8.44 15.06 -9.28
C ASP A 35 -9.34 13.89 -8.87
N ARG A 36 -9.97 13.24 -9.85
CA ARG A 36 -10.81 12.07 -9.62
C ARG A 36 -10.02 10.89 -9.07
N ALA A 37 -8.82 10.67 -9.59
CA ALA A 37 -7.92 9.61 -9.13
C ALA A 37 -7.51 9.84 -7.66
N SER A 38 -7.18 11.09 -7.30
CA SER A 38 -6.82 11.48 -5.93
C SER A 38 -7.97 11.27 -4.94
N GLU A 39 -9.20 11.68 -5.30
CA GLU A 39 -10.38 11.43 -4.47
C GLU A 39 -10.64 9.94 -4.23
N LEU A 40 -10.56 9.12 -5.27
CA LEU A 40 -10.75 7.67 -5.18
C LEU A 40 -9.62 7.00 -4.39
N ALA A 41 -8.38 7.48 -4.49
CA ALA A 41 -7.29 6.97 -3.67
C ALA A 41 -7.54 7.27 -2.18
N LYS A 42 -8.02 8.47 -1.82
CA LYS A 42 -8.37 8.85 -0.43
C LYS A 42 -9.45 7.96 0.20
N SER A 43 -10.30 7.28 -0.58
CA SER A 43 -11.27 6.33 -0.01
C SER A 43 -10.64 5.01 0.44
N ASN A 44 -9.36 4.78 0.14
CA ASN A 44 -8.62 3.55 0.43
C ASN A 44 -7.54 3.76 1.50
N VAL A 45 -7.70 4.80 2.31
CA VAL A 45 -6.86 5.04 3.48
C VAL A 45 -7.02 3.86 4.46
N PRO A 46 -5.91 3.27 4.98
CA PRO A 46 -5.97 2.21 5.97
C PRO A 46 -6.63 2.66 7.27
N LEU A 47 -7.14 1.70 8.05
CA LEU A 47 -7.62 1.97 9.39
C LEU A 47 -6.47 2.51 10.26
N ALA A 48 -6.73 3.62 10.94
CA ALA A 48 -5.77 4.19 11.89
C ALA A 48 -5.70 3.33 13.15
N GLN A 49 -4.51 3.25 13.73
CA GLN A 49 -4.30 2.75 15.09
C GLN A 49 -4.10 3.96 16.00
N CYS A 50 -4.81 3.95 17.13
CA CYS A 50 -4.79 5.07 18.05
C CYS A 50 -4.00 4.71 19.30
N HIS A 51 -3.08 5.60 19.67
CA HIS A 51 -2.20 5.44 20.81
C HIS A 51 -2.39 6.63 21.76
N THR A 52 -2.58 6.33 23.04
CA THR A 52 -2.64 7.31 24.11
C THR A 52 -1.27 7.41 24.77
N THR A 53 -0.66 8.58 24.77
CA THR A 53 0.51 8.81 25.64
C THR A 53 0.03 8.80 27.09
N PRO A 54 0.64 8.03 28.01
CA PRO A 54 0.25 8.08 29.42
C PRO A 54 0.59 9.46 29.99
N SER A 55 -0.43 10.30 30.16
CA SER A 55 -0.37 11.54 30.92
C SER A 55 -1.28 11.38 32.13
N ASP A 56 -0.83 11.86 33.30
CA ASP A 56 -1.47 11.72 34.61
C ASP A 56 -3.00 11.89 34.55
N GLN A 57 -3.69 10.75 34.45
CA GLN A 57 -5.13 10.37 34.58
C GLN A 57 -6.29 11.38 34.35
N LYS A 58 -6.08 12.65 33.98
CA LYS A 58 -7.14 13.65 33.81
C LYS A 58 -7.22 14.30 32.42
N ALA A 59 -6.20 14.12 31.57
CA ALA A 59 -6.17 14.69 30.21
C ALA A 59 -6.37 13.67 29.06
N ALA A 60 -6.57 12.38 29.40
CA ALA A 60 -6.28 11.24 28.54
C ALA A 60 -7.07 11.09 27.21
N ILE A 61 -8.16 11.82 26.98
CA ILE A 61 -8.91 11.77 25.70
C ILE A 61 -8.41 12.85 24.72
N ALA A 62 -7.88 13.97 25.20
CA ALA A 62 -7.48 15.10 24.35
C ALA A 62 -6.11 14.89 23.65
N ASP A 63 -5.35 13.88 24.08
CA ASP A 63 -3.99 13.58 23.61
C ASP A 63 -3.86 12.23 22.88
N GLN A 64 -4.98 11.68 22.37
CA GLN A 64 -4.92 10.48 21.55
C GLN A 64 -4.42 10.84 20.14
N THR A 65 -3.33 10.20 19.73
CA THR A 65 -2.81 10.31 18.35
C THR A 65 -3.22 9.05 17.62
N CYS A 66 -3.80 9.20 16.44
CA CYS A 66 -4.19 8.11 15.56
C CYS A 66 -3.43 8.22 14.25
N ASP A 67 -2.70 7.17 13.90
CA ASP A 67 -1.90 7.10 12.70
C ASP A 67 -2.06 5.76 11.99
N SER A 68 -1.82 5.75 10.68
CA SER A 68 -1.74 4.51 9.91
C SER A 68 -0.43 4.45 9.15
N ASN A 69 0.06 3.25 8.90
CA ASN A 69 1.11 3.04 7.91
C ASN A 69 0.67 3.63 6.56
N LEU A 70 1.62 4.22 5.83
CA LEU A 70 1.38 4.70 4.48
C LEU A 70 1.12 3.51 3.58
N HIS A 71 0.05 3.60 2.80
CA HIS A 71 -0.38 2.56 1.88
C HIS A 71 -0.34 3.08 0.45
N LYS A 72 0.20 2.29 -0.47
CA LYS A 72 0.30 2.69 -1.87
C LYS A 72 -0.93 2.27 -2.66
N VAL A 73 -1.61 3.25 -3.25
CA VAL A 73 -2.75 3.04 -4.15
C VAL A 73 -2.37 3.48 -5.56
N ILE A 74 -2.60 2.61 -6.53
CA ILE A 74 -2.42 2.88 -7.95
C ILE A 74 -3.81 2.99 -8.59
N MET A 75 -4.10 4.15 -9.17
CA MET A 75 -5.27 4.39 -10.00
C MET A 75 -4.92 4.10 -11.46
N MET A 76 -5.50 3.04 -11.99
CA MET A 76 -5.27 2.55 -13.32
C MET A 76 -6.42 2.94 -14.25
N ASP A 77 -6.18 3.92 -15.11
CA ASP A 77 -7.04 4.22 -16.25
C ASP A 77 -7.10 3.06 -17.23
N VAL A 78 -8.26 2.39 -17.31
CA VAL A 78 -8.44 1.21 -18.16
C VAL A 78 -8.62 1.58 -19.65
N SER A 79 -9.18 2.75 -19.94
CA SER A 79 -9.47 3.23 -21.29
C SER A 79 -8.32 4.01 -21.90
N GLY A 80 -7.50 4.67 -21.09
CA GLY A 80 -6.34 5.46 -21.51
C GLY A 80 -5.02 5.05 -20.86
N ASN A 81 -4.05 5.97 -20.85
CA ASN A 81 -2.70 5.75 -20.30
C ASN A 81 -2.45 6.61 -19.03
N ASN A 82 -3.50 7.22 -18.48
CA ASN A 82 -3.38 8.12 -17.34
C ASN A 82 -3.39 7.33 -16.03
N HIS A 83 -2.22 6.83 -15.66
CA HIS A 83 -2.02 6.10 -14.43
C HIS A 83 -1.47 7.02 -13.34
N PHE A 84 -2.03 6.92 -12.13
CA PHE A 84 -1.60 7.72 -11.00
C PHE A 84 -1.27 6.83 -9.81
N ALA A 85 -0.28 7.22 -9.02
CA ALA A 85 0.06 6.54 -7.78
C ALA A 85 0.03 7.53 -6.62
N PHE A 86 -0.48 7.06 -5.49
CA PHE A 86 -0.60 7.84 -4.28
C PHE A 86 -0.15 7.03 -3.07
N PHE A 87 0.51 7.68 -2.13
CA PHE A 87 0.54 7.21 -0.75
C PHE A 87 -0.65 7.79 -0.02
N VAL A 88 -1.40 6.94 0.67
CA VAL A 88 -2.55 7.31 1.47
C VAL A 88 -2.38 6.84 2.90
N GLY A 89 -2.85 7.63 3.85
CA GLY A 89 -2.73 7.30 5.27
C GLY A 89 -3.66 8.15 6.12
N ASN A 90 -3.71 7.87 7.41
CA ASN A 90 -4.34 8.71 8.41
C ASN A 90 -3.24 9.31 9.29
N HIS A 91 -3.32 10.62 9.52
CA HIS A 91 -2.53 11.27 10.56
C HIS A 91 -3.43 12.27 11.27
N SER A 92 -3.87 11.96 12.48
CA SER A 92 -4.66 12.92 13.26
C SER A 92 -4.33 12.90 14.73
N ARG A 93 -4.33 14.09 15.33
CA ARG A 93 -4.72 14.29 16.72
C ARG A 93 -6.24 14.43 16.70
N ASN A 94 -6.98 13.45 17.23
CA ASN A 94 -8.45 13.48 17.40
C ASN A 94 -9.34 13.25 16.17
N GLU A 95 -8.97 12.31 15.29
CA GLU A 95 -9.76 11.77 14.16
C GLU A 95 -10.20 12.80 13.10
N SER A 96 -9.54 12.78 11.93
CA SER A 96 -10.19 12.80 10.58
C SER A 96 -9.29 13.26 9.44
N ASP A 97 -8.03 13.62 9.68
CA ASP A 97 -7.15 14.07 8.59
C ASP A 97 -6.56 12.87 7.81
N LYS A 98 -7.21 12.59 6.69
CA LYS A 98 -6.72 11.67 5.66
C LYS A 98 -5.58 12.32 4.89
N TYR A 99 -4.40 11.71 4.99
CA TYR A 99 -3.23 12.06 4.22
C TYR A 99 -3.30 11.46 2.81
N ILE A 100 -2.92 12.26 1.82
CA ILE A 100 -2.61 11.77 0.48
C ILE A 100 -1.39 12.50 -0.05
N GLU A 101 -0.53 11.78 -0.74
CA GLU A 101 0.63 12.33 -1.44
C GLU A 101 0.78 11.63 -2.79
N ALA A 102 0.97 12.41 -3.85
CA ALA A 102 1.29 11.85 -5.16
C ALA A 102 2.68 11.22 -5.15
N THR A 103 2.81 10.06 -5.78
CA THR A 103 4.09 9.38 -5.96
C THR A 103 4.27 8.90 -7.39
N ILE A 104 5.49 8.51 -7.73
CA ILE A 104 5.86 8.10 -9.08
C ILE A 104 5.67 6.60 -9.24
N LEU A 105 5.14 6.19 -10.39
CA LEU A 105 5.08 4.78 -10.79
C LEU A 105 6.49 4.25 -11.06
N ASN A 106 6.87 3.19 -10.36
CA ASN A 106 8.10 2.45 -10.60
C ASN A 106 7.88 1.32 -11.62
N LYS A 107 8.97 0.64 -12.00
CA LYS A 107 8.92 -0.45 -12.98
C LYS A 107 7.97 -1.59 -12.59
N ASN A 108 7.91 -1.95 -11.31
CA ASN A 108 7.05 -3.04 -10.83
C ASN A 108 5.57 -2.65 -10.92
N ASP A 109 5.23 -1.40 -10.63
CA ASP A 109 3.88 -0.85 -10.77
C ASP A 109 3.40 -0.94 -12.22
N LEU A 110 4.24 -0.53 -13.17
CA LEU A 110 3.93 -0.57 -14.60
C LEU A 110 3.71 -2.00 -15.09
N ILE A 111 4.50 -2.96 -14.59
CA ILE A 111 4.31 -4.38 -14.89
C ILE A 111 2.97 -4.87 -14.33
N ALA A 112 2.60 -4.47 -13.11
CA ALA A 112 1.32 -4.86 -12.50
C ALA A 112 0.12 -4.28 -13.27
N ILE A 113 0.19 -3.01 -13.67
CA ILE A 113 -0.81 -2.35 -14.53
C ILE A 113 -0.96 -3.12 -15.86
N SER A 114 0.16 -3.39 -16.55
CA SER A 114 0.16 -4.07 -17.84
C SER A 114 -0.49 -5.47 -17.77
N LYS A 115 -0.15 -6.24 -16.73
CA LYS A 115 -0.79 -7.54 -16.47
C LYS A 115 -2.29 -7.40 -16.23
N LYS A 116 -2.71 -6.37 -15.48
CA LYS A 116 -4.12 -6.18 -15.15
C LYS A 116 -4.96 -5.75 -16.35
N LYS A 117 -4.41 -4.95 -17.28
CA LYS A 117 -5.06 -4.56 -18.54
C LYS A 117 -5.18 -5.68 -19.57
N SER A 118 -4.31 -6.70 -19.46
CA SER A 118 -4.27 -7.82 -20.42
C SER A 118 -5.20 -8.97 -20.05
N ASN A 119 -5.86 -8.89 -18.90
CA ASN A 119 -6.86 -9.85 -18.40
C ASN A 119 -8.27 -9.29 -18.60
#